data_AF-A0A9N7N0K7-F1
#
_entry.id   AF-A0A9N7N0K7-F1
#
_cell.length_a   1.000
_cell.length_b   1.000
_cell.length_c   1.000
_cell.angle_alpha   90.00
_cell.angle_beta   90.00
_cell.angle_gamma   90.00
#
_symmetry.space_group_name_H-M   'P 1'
#
loop_
_entity.id
_entity.type
_entity.pdbx_description
1 polymer ?
#
loop_
_entity_poly.entity_id
_entity_poly.type
_entity_poly.pdbx_seq_one_letter_code
_entity_poly.pdbx_strand_id
1 'polypeptide(L)'
;MSPNKNHCVDGEEADIDCPCNPGAQYYGRGVFPIYTSTTYCRAGKALNVDLLNHPELVEQNATLAFMIAMWRWMTPIFGEHKLIRGAQKVITVPSPHTVFVSDWKPTKKDILWGRFTGSLATAINAMYGVDFCGNLGNRLKMNNIADYYNYYLDLIGVDSDQTWDLLSCMDQKPFNLPKDLRQLLE
;
A
#
# COMPACT_ATOMS: atom_id res chain seq x y z
N MET A 1 -18.15 4.22 16.53
CA MET A 1 -17.10 3.32 17.03
C MET A 1 -15.79 4.08 16.91
N SER A 2 -15.11 4.35 18.02
CA SER A 2 -13.83 5.09 18.00
C SER A 2 -12.78 4.21 17.31
N PRO A 3 -12.04 4.70 16.30
CA PRO A 3 -11.04 3.87 15.65
C PRO A 3 -10.03 3.39 16.71
N ASN A 4 -9.82 2.09 16.76
CA ASN A 4 -9.01 1.41 17.76
C ASN A 4 -7.61 2.06 17.75
N LYS A 5 -7.27 2.89 18.75
CA LYS A 5 -6.02 3.70 18.78
C LYS A 5 -4.75 2.85 18.62
N ASN A 6 -4.84 1.57 18.93
CA ASN A 6 -3.73 0.64 18.86
C ASN A 6 -3.55 0.01 17.46
N HIS A 7 -4.43 0.31 16.50
CA HIS A 7 -4.43 -0.26 15.14
C HIS A 7 -4.37 -1.80 15.14
N CYS A 8 -4.89 -2.43 16.18
CA CYS A 8 -5.09 -3.88 16.19
C CYS A 8 -6.27 -4.22 15.27
N VAL A 9 -6.07 -5.18 14.37
CA VAL A 9 -7.14 -5.77 13.55
C VAL A 9 -7.57 -7.07 14.22
N ASP A 10 -8.77 -7.10 14.77
CA ASP A 10 -9.39 -8.21 15.47
C ASP A 10 -10.74 -8.62 14.84
N GLY A 11 -11.35 -9.70 15.33
CA GLY A 11 -12.65 -10.18 14.85
C GLY A 11 -12.61 -10.80 13.45
N GLU A 12 -13.67 -10.59 12.66
CA GLU A 12 -13.84 -11.21 11.33
C GLU A 12 -12.81 -10.73 10.28
N GLU A 13 -12.16 -9.59 10.53
CA GLU A 13 -11.13 -9.01 9.66
C GLU A 13 -9.70 -9.41 10.06
N ALA A 14 -9.56 -10.10 11.21
CA ALA A 14 -8.27 -10.52 11.73
C ALA A 14 -7.62 -11.60 10.84
N ASP A 15 -6.34 -11.41 10.55
CA ASP A 15 -5.50 -12.48 10.02
C ASP A 15 -5.18 -13.42 11.19
N ILE A 16 -5.71 -14.65 11.14
CA ILE A 16 -5.60 -15.65 12.22
C ILE A 16 -4.14 -15.96 12.53
N ASP A 17 -3.26 -15.85 11.54
CA ASP A 17 -1.82 -16.10 11.70
C ASP A 17 -1.06 -14.88 12.28
N CYS A 18 -1.77 -13.79 12.55
CA CYS A 18 -1.23 -12.51 13.04
C CYS A 18 -2.11 -11.92 14.17
N PRO A 19 -2.35 -12.66 15.26
CA PRO A 19 -3.19 -12.18 16.36
C PRO A 19 -2.54 -10.98 17.05
N CYS A 20 -3.35 -9.99 17.46
CA CYS A 20 -2.81 -8.86 18.20
C CYS A 20 -2.23 -9.29 19.56
N ASN A 21 -1.00 -8.88 19.84
CA ASN A 21 -0.39 -9.04 21.15
C ASN A 21 -0.90 -7.98 22.16
N PRO A 22 -1.35 -8.36 23.37
CA PRO A 22 -1.69 -7.42 24.43
C PRO A 22 -0.57 -6.42 24.74
N GLY A 23 -0.91 -5.13 24.82
CA GLY A 23 0.05 -4.05 25.11
C GLY A 23 0.84 -3.56 23.89
N ALA A 24 0.87 -4.31 22.79
CA ALA A 24 1.46 -3.85 21.54
C ALA A 24 0.56 -2.81 20.85
N GLN A 25 1.19 -1.82 20.22
CA GLN A 25 0.51 -0.77 19.47
C GLN A 25 1.08 -0.70 18.05
N TYR A 26 0.21 -0.74 17.04
CA TYR A 26 0.57 -0.86 15.62
C TYR A 26 0.33 0.44 14.84
N TYR A 27 0.56 1.59 15.47
CA TYR A 27 0.53 2.89 14.80
C TYR A 27 1.68 3.04 13.80
N GLY A 28 1.64 4.11 13.00
CA GLY A 28 2.59 4.33 11.90
C GLY A 28 4.04 4.46 12.38
N ARG A 29 4.92 3.57 11.92
CA ARG A 29 6.37 3.61 12.20
C ARG A 29 7.22 3.41 10.96
N GLY A 30 8.42 3.97 10.98
CA GLY A 30 9.41 3.85 9.93
C GLY A 30 9.32 4.95 8.86
N VAL A 31 10.28 4.94 7.94
CA VAL A 31 10.39 5.93 6.85
C VAL A 31 9.28 5.81 5.81
N PHE A 32 8.76 4.60 5.64
CA PHE A 32 7.50 4.32 4.97
C PHE A 32 6.57 3.75 6.04
N PRO A 33 5.69 4.59 6.64
CA PRO A 33 4.90 4.17 7.79
C PRO A 33 4.05 2.92 7.49
N ILE A 34 4.28 1.86 8.25
CA ILE A 34 3.40 0.69 8.27
C ILE A 34 2.42 0.79 9.43
N TYR A 35 1.20 0.33 9.19
CA TYR A 35 0.10 0.33 10.14
C TYR A 35 -0.46 -1.07 10.26
N THR A 36 -1.14 -1.33 11.37
CA THR A 36 -1.91 -2.54 11.67
C THR A 36 -1.11 -3.78 12.05
N SER A 37 -1.64 -4.57 12.99
CA SER A 37 -1.06 -5.85 13.43
C SER A 37 -0.71 -6.77 12.26
N THR A 38 -1.60 -6.87 11.27
CA THR A 38 -1.42 -7.72 10.08
C THR A 38 -0.19 -7.31 9.26
N THR A 39 0.04 -6.02 9.02
CA THR A 39 1.21 -5.56 8.25
C THR A 39 2.50 -5.78 9.03
N TYR A 40 2.52 -5.47 10.32
CA TYR A 40 3.67 -5.72 11.18
C TYR A 40 4.06 -7.20 11.20
N CYS A 41 3.08 -8.09 11.40
CA CYS A 41 3.28 -9.53 11.36
C CYS A 41 3.83 -10.03 10.00
N ARG A 42 3.24 -9.58 8.89
CA ARG A 42 3.69 -9.99 7.54
C ARG A 42 5.09 -9.49 7.22
N ALA A 43 5.41 -8.23 7.57
CA ALA A 43 6.75 -7.69 7.45
C ALA A 43 7.74 -8.49 8.31
N GLY A 44 7.36 -8.78 9.55
CA GLY A 44 8.17 -9.54 10.50
C GLY A 44 8.49 -10.95 9.99
N LYS A 45 7.49 -11.67 9.47
CA LYS A 45 7.69 -12.99 8.84
C LYS A 45 8.62 -12.91 7.62
N ALA A 46 8.48 -11.89 6.78
CA ALA A 46 9.31 -11.73 5.58
C ALA A 46 10.78 -11.38 5.91
N LEU A 47 11.01 -10.62 6.98
CA LEU A 47 12.34 -10.17 7.39
C LEU A 47 12.94 -11.04 8.52
N ASN A 48 12.22 -12.06 8.98
CA ASN A 48 12.57 -12.89 10.13
C ASN A 48 12.85 -12.09 11.42
N VAL A 49 11.95 -11.14 11.72
CA VAL A 49 11.99 -10.28 12.91
C VAL A 49 10.61 -10.30 13.58
N ASP A 50 10.55 -10.42 14.90
CA ASP A 50 9.28 -10.47 15.63
C ASP A 50 8.64 -9.08 15.82
N LEU A 51 8.12 -8.53 14.71
CA LEU A 51 7.46 -7.22 14.69
C LEU A 51 6.03 -7.25 15.23
N LEU A 52 5.43 -8.44 15.38
CA LEU A 52 4.10 -8.56 15.96
C LEU A 52 4.16 -8.33 17.47
N ASN A 53 5.15 -8.90 18.14
CA ASN A 53 5.32 -8.69 19.59
C ASN A 53 6.15 -7.46 19.92
N HIS A 54 7.05 -7.04 19.02
CA HIS A 54 7.95 -5.91 19.21
C HIS A 54 7.85 -4.86 18.09
N PRO A 55 6.69 -4.20 17.91
CA PRO A 55 6.51 -3.20 16.86
C PRO A 55 7.42 -1.96 17.02
N GLU A 56 7.88 -1.67 18.24
CA GLU A 56 8.81 -0.59 18.57
C GLU A 56 10.19 -0.72 17.90
N LEU A 57 10.58 -1.93 17.48
CA LEU A 57 11.87 -2.17 16.81
C LEU A 57 12.00 -1.36 15.51
N VAL A 58 10.87 -1.06 14.85
CA VAL A 58 10.85 -0.25 13.62
C VAL A 58 11.33 1.18 13.87
N GLU A 59 11.07 1.75 15.05
CA GLU A 59 11.52 3.11 15.41
C GLU A 59 12.96 3.11 15.95
N GLN A 60 13.41 2.00 16.52
CA GLN A 60 14.72 1.90 17.18
C GLN A 60 15.86 1.53 16.22
N ASN A 61 15.55 0.98 15.04
CA ASN A 61 16.54 0.50 14.08
C ASN A 61 16.28 1.05 12.67
N ALA A 62 17.13 1.98 12.23
CA ALA A 62 17.02 2.60 10.92
C ALA A 62 17.14 1.59 9.76
N THR A 63 18.07 0.63 9.85
CA THR A 63 18.24 -0.40 8.82
C THR A 63 16.96 -1.23 8.68
N LEU A 64 16.37 -1.65 9.80
CA LEU A 64 15.11 -2.38 9.82
C LEU A 64 13.96 -1.53 9.23
N ALA A 65 13.89 -0.24 9.56
CA ALA A 65 12.89 0.67 9.00
C ALA A 65 12.97 0.76 7.46
N PHE A 66 14.19 0.86 6.90
CA PHE A 66 14.39 0.85 5.45
C PHE A 66 14.11 -0.51 4.82
N MET A 67 14.48 -1.62 5.48
CA MET A 67 14.14 -2.97 5.00
C MET A 67 12.62 -3.17 4.91
N ILE A 68 11.86 -2.66 5.89
CA ILE A 68 10.40 -2.69 5.88
C ILE A 68 9.84 -1.81 4.75
N ALA A 69 10.41 -0.63 4.53
CA ALA A 69 10.00 0.24 3.43
C ALA A 69 10.20 -0.44 2.06
N MET A 70 11.36 -1.05 1.84
CA MET A 70 11.65 -1.83 0.64
C MET A 70 10.72 -3.04 0.52
N TRP A 71 10.50 -3.78 1.60
CA TRP A 71 9.55 -4.88 1.62
C TRP A 71 8.15 -4.41 1.20
N ARG A 72 7.67 -3.28 1.74
CA ARG A 72 6.37 -2.71 1.39
C ARG A 72 6.29 -2.30 -0.07
N TRP A 73 7.37 -1.72 -0.62
CA TRP A 73 7.50 -1.34 -2.03
C TRP A 73 7.49 -2.54 -2.98
N MET A 74 8.07 -3.67 -2.56
CA MET A 74 8.22 -4.88 -3.37
C MET A 74 7.07 -5.90 -3.22
N THR A 75 6.22 -5.76 -2.20
CA THR A 75 5.24 -6.80 -1.83
C THR A 75 3.85 -6.51 -2.38
N PRO A 76 3.29 -7.38 -3.25
CA PRO A 76 1.89 -7.28 -3.67
C PRO A 76 0.93 -7.64 -2.53
N ILE A 77 -0.27 -7.08 -2.55
CA ILE A 77 -1.34 -7.48 -1.63
C ILE A 77 -2.17 -8.56 -2.31
N PHE A 78 -2.36 -9.65 -1.58
CA PHE A 78 -3.19 -10.74 -2.01
C PHE A 78 -4.52 -10.72 -1.25
N GLY A 79 -5.59 -10.97 -1.99
CA GLY A 79 -6.88 -11.37 -1.42
C GLY A 79 -7.10 -12.87 -1.59
N GLU A 80 -8.18 -13.35 -1.01
CA GLU A 80 -8.64 -14.71 -1.17
C GLU A 80 -9.80 -14.75 -2.16
N HIS A 81 -9.71 -15.63 -3.16
CA HIS A 81 -10.85 -16.02 -3.96
C HIS A 81 -11.25 -17.44 -3.54
N LYS A 82 -12.37 -17.57 -2.84
CA LYS A 82 -12.92 -18.89 -2.48
C LYS A 82 -13.39 -19.58 -3.76
N LEU A 83 -12.71 -20.65 -4.17
CA LEU A 83 -13.16 -21.54 -5.21
C LEU A 83 -13.88 -22.75 -4.59
N ILE A 84 -14.73 -23.41 -5.38
CA ILE A 84 -15.46 -24.62 -4.99
C ILE A 84 -14.50 -25.76 -4.56
N ARG A 85 -13.21 -25.69 -4.94
CA ARG A 85 -12.15 -26.66 -4.59
C ARG A 85 -10.99 -26.08 -3.78
N GLY A 86 -11.22 -25.02 -3.00
CA GLY A 86 -10.23 -24.41 -2.10
C GLY A 86 -10.05 -22.91 -2.33
N ALA A 87 -9.35 -22.24 -1.42
CA ALA A 87 -9.01 -20.83 -1.58
C ALA A 87 -7.81 -20.67 -2.51
N GLN A 88 -7.94 -19.88 -3.57
CA GLN A 88 -6.79 -19.45 -4.36
C GLN A 88 -6.41 -18.03 -3.94
N LYS A 89 -5.12 -17.85 -3.67
CA LYS A 89 -4.53 -16.55 -3.39
C LYS A 89 -4.47 -15.75 -4.69
N VAL A 90 -5.21 -14.65 -4.78
CA VAL A 90 -5.28 -13.80 -5.96
C VAL A 90 -4.66 -12.46 -5.62
N ILE A 91 -3.76 -11.96 -6.47
CA ILE A 91 -3.21 -10.61 -6.31
C ILE A 91 -4.37 -9.63 -6.51
N THR A 92 -4.71 -8.88 -5.47
CA THR A 92 -5.74 -7.85 -5.51
C THR A 92 -5.16 -6.47 -5.71
N VAL A 93 -3.89 -6.27 -5.30
CA VAL A 93 -3.13 -5.05 -5.53
C VAL A 93 -1.71 -5.45 -5.96
N PRO A 94 -1.21 -4.99 -7.12
CA PRO A 94 0.16 -5.27 -7.54
C PRO A 94 1.16 -4.65 -6.56
N SER A 95 2.43 -5.09 -6.62
CA SER A 95 3.46 -4.38 -5.87
C SER A 95 3.69 -3.00 -6.52
N PRO A 96 3.89 -1.94 -5.72
CA PRO A 96 4.23 -0.61 -6.24
C PRO A 96 5.44 -0.64 -7.17
N HIS A 97 6.47 -1.40 -6.81
CA HIS A 97 7.66 -1.60 -7.65
C HIS A 97 7.31 -2.10 -9.04
N THR A 98 6.57 -3.22 -9.15
CA THR A 98 6.23 -3.82 -10.45
C THR A 98 5.39 -2.91 -11.33
N VAL A 99 4.54 -2.06 -10.74
CA VAL A 99 3.81 -1.03 -11.49
C VAL A 99 4.80 0.01 -12.01
N PHE A 100 5.66 0.51 -11.13
CA PHE A 100 6.58 1.60 -11.42
C PHE A 100 7.59 1.25 -12.52
N VAL A 101 8.12 0.02 -12.52
CA VAL A 101 9.11 -0.44 -13.50
C VAL A 101 8.51 -1.10 -14.75
N SER A 102 7.19 -0.99 -14.95
CA SER A 102 6.45 -1.53 -16.10
C SER A 102 6.33 -3.06 -16.20
N ASP A 103 6.68 -3.81 -15.14
CA ASP A 103 6.55 -5.28 -15.11
C ASP A 103 5.10 -5.76 -14.93
N TRP A 104 4.30 -4.99 -14.18
CA TRP A 104 2.88 -5.28 -13.98
C TRP A 104 2.09 -4.99 -15.26
N LYS A 105 1.26 -5.94 -15.69
CA LYS A 105 0.41 -5.80 -16.87
C LYS A 105 -1.02 -5.44 -16.42
N PRO A 106 -1.50 -4.22 -16.69
CA PRO A 106 -2.85 -3.80 -16.31
C PRO A 106 -3.89 -4.61 -17.08
N THR A 107 -4.99 -4.95 -16.40
CA THR A 107 -6.14 -5.55 -17.07
C THR A 107 -6.93 -4.50 -17.84
N LYS A 108 -7.88 -4.92 -18.68
CA LYS A 108 -8.83 -4.00 -19.33
C LYS A 108 -9.58 -3.13 -18.31
N LYS A 109 -9.88 -3.69 -17.15
CA LYS A 109 -10.56 -2.98 -16.06
C LYS A 109 -9.66 -1.93 -15.42
N ASP A 110 -8.38 -2.24 -15.22
CA ASP A 110 -7.41 -1.28 -14.69
C ASP A 110 -7.26 -0.08 -15.63
N ILE A 111 -7.14 -0.33 -16.94
CA ILE A 111 -7.07 0.73 -17.95
C ILE A 111 -8.34 1.60 -17.94
N LEU A 112 -9.53 0.99 -17.90
CA LEU A 112 -10.81 1.71 -17.80
C LEU A 112 -10.89 2.56 -16.52
N TRP A 113 -10.19 2.16 -15.48
CA TRP A 113 -10.12 2.83 -14.19
C TRP A 113 -8.96 3.81 -14.07
N GLY A 114 -8.32 4.15 -15.20
CA GLY A 114 -7.23 5.11 -15.28
C GLY A 114 -5.90 4.62 -14.71
N ARG A 115 -5.74 3.31 -14.49
CA ARG A 115 -4.53 2.73 -13.91
C ARG A 115 -3.61 2.24 -15.01
N PHE A 116 -2.39 2.74 -15.02
CA PHE A 116 -1.39 2.47 -16.04
C PHE A 116 -0.14 1.84 -15.42
N THR A 117 0.61 1.11 -16.24
CA THR A 117 1.94 0.63 -15.86
C THR A 117 2.99 1.70 -16.18
N GLY A 118 4.17 1.64 -15.56
CA GLY A 118 5.17 2.70 -15.67
C GLY A 118 4.72 4.02 -15.06
N SER A 119 3.82 3.97 -14.07
CA SER A 119 3.13 5.14 -13.53
C SER A 119 3.40 5.31 -12.03
N LEU A 120 3.90 6.48 -11.64
CA LEU A 120 3.98 6.88 -10.24
C LEU A 120 2.58 6.95 -9.63
N ALA A 121 1.61 7.51 -10.35
CA ALA A 121 0.22 7.61 -9.91
C ALA A 121 -0.35 6.23 -9.53
N THR A 122 -0.18 5.22 -10.38
CA THR A 122 -0.68 3.88 -10.07
C THR A 122 0.13 3.19 -8.98
N ALA A 123 1.42 3.50 -8.83
CA ALA A 123 2.21 3.05 -7.68
C ALA A 123 1.69 3.67 -6.36
N ILE A 124 1.37 4.97 -6.32
CA ILE A 124 0.74 5.65 -5.17
C ILE A 124 -0.61 4.99 -4.86
N ASN A 125 -1.41 4.70 -5.88
CA ASN A 125 -2.69 4.01 -5.74
C ASN A 125 -2.53 2.59 -5.16
N ALA A 126 -1.52 1.84 -5.59
CA ALA A 126 -1.23 0.52 -5.02
C ALA A 126 -0.78 0.61 -3.54
N MET A 127 -0.10 1.69 -3.14
CA MET A 127 0.40 1.88 -1.78
C MET A 127 -0.67 2.35 -0.80
N TYR A 128 -1.43 3.38 -1.19
CA TYR A 128 -2.32 4.13 -0.29
C TYR A 128 -3.78 4.09 -0.72
N GLY A 129 -4.04 3.83 -2.02
CA GLY A 129 -5.38 3.71 -2.58
C GLY A 129 -6.29 4.88 -2.20
N VAL A 130 -7.44 4.62 -1.58
CA VAL A 130 -8.49 5.63 -1.35
C VAL A 130 -8.05 6.78 -0.43
N ASP A 131 -7.00 6.58 0.37
CA ASP A 131 -6.47 7.64 1.23
C ASP A 131 -5.85 8.78 0.42
N PHE A 132 -5.36 8.51 -0.80
CA PHE A 132 -4.61 9.45 -1.64
C PHE A 132 -5.25 9.64 -3.02
N CYS A 133 -5.92 8.62 -3.55
CA CYS A 133 -6.38 8.55 -4.93
C CYS A 133 -7.91 8.58 -5.05
N GLY A 134 -8.39 8.94 -6.23
CA GLY A 134 -9.82 9.11 -6.48
C GLY A 134 -10.40 10.36 -5.81
N ASN A 135 -11.72 10.54 -5.97
CA ASN A 135 -12.43 11.72 -5.47
C ASN A 135 -12.41 11.91 -3.94
N LEU A 136 -12.20 10.83 -3.20
CA LEU A 136 -12.14 10.83 -1.73
C LEU A 136 -10.70 10.97 -1.20
N GLY A 137 -9.71 10.93 -2.09
CA GLY A 137 -8.30 10.92 -1.73
C GLY A 137 -7.77 12.29 -1.29
N ASN A 138 -6.70 12.28 -0.49
CA ASN A 138 -6.02 13.48 -0.06
C ASN A 138 -5.08 14.01 -1.15
N ARG A 139 -5.58 14.99 -1.92
CA ARG A 139 -4.86 15.64 -3.02
C ARG A 139 -3.53 16.28 -2.59
N LEU A 140 -3.47 16.90 -1.41
CA LEU A 140 -2.25 17.56 -0.92
C LEU A 140 -1.14 16.54 -0.66
N LYS A 141 -1.47 15.41 -0.01
CA LYS A 141 -0.49 14.35 0.24
C LYS A 141 -0.01 13.69 -1.04
N MET A 142 -0.90 13.48 -2.01
CA MET A 142 -0.55 12.96 -3.33
C MET A 142 0.39 13.92 -4.08
N ASN A 143 0.03 15.21 -4.17
CA ASN A 143 0.84 16.21 -4.86
C ASN A 143 2.23 16.35 -4.23
N ASN A 144 2.34 16.33 -2.90
CA ASN A 144 3.64 16.37 -2.23
C ASN A 144 4.56 15.21 -2.68
N ILE A 145 4.03 14.00 -2.90
CA ILE A 145 4.82 12.87 -3.42
C ILE A 145 5.29 13.16 -4.85
N ALA A 146 4.40 13.65 -5.71
CA ALA A 146 4.74 14.01 -7.09
C ALA A 146 5.81 15.11 -7.15
N ASP A 147 5.72 16.12 -6.27
CA ASP A 147 6.69 17.21 -6.18
C ASP A 147 8.08 16.70 -5.76
N TYR A 148 8.15 15.86 -4.73
CA TYR A 148 9.43 15.24 -4.32
C TYR A 148 10.00 14.34 -5.42
N TYR A 149 9.14 13.59 -6.12
CA TYR A 149 9.58 12.75 -7.24
C TYR A 149 10.26 13.58 -8.33
N ASN A 150 9.61 14.65 -8.80
CA ASN A 150 10.18 15.54 -9.81
C ASN A 150 11.47 16.20 -9.31
N TYR A 151 11.49 16.68 -8.06
CA TYR A 151 12.70 17.23 -7.45
C TYR A 151 13.87 16.24 -7.48
N TYR A 152 13.64 14.96 -7.18
CA TYR A 152 14.70 13.96 -7.22
C TYR A 152 15.11 13.59 -8.64
N LEU A 153 14.20 13.57 -9.62
CA LEU A 153 14.54 13.38 -11.04
C LEU A 153 15.47 14.49 -11.55
N ASP A 154 15.15 15.74 -11.22
CA ASP A 154 15.99 16.90 -11.56
C ASP A 154 17.38 16.78 -10.94
N LEU A 155 17.45 16.37 -9.65
CA LEU A 155 18.70 16.22 -8.93
C LEU A 155 19.62 15.14 -9.54
N ILE A 156 19.04 14.06 -10.07
CA ILE A 156 19.80 12.97 -10.71
C ILE A 156 19.96 13.13 -12.23
N GLY A 157 19.49 14.24 -12.80
CA GLY A 157 19.63 14.55 -14.22
C GLY A 157 18.83 13.63 -15.15
N VAL A 158 17.67 13.15 -14.69
CA VAL A 158 16.74 12.36 -15.52
C VAL A 158 15.64 13.28 -16.02
N ASP A 159 15.58 13.48 -17.34
CA ASP A 159 14.52 14.25 -17.97
C ASP A 159 13.15 13.59 -17.72
N SER A 160 12.20 14.36 -17.21
CA SER A 160 10.83 13.92 -16.97
C SER A 160 9.94 14.33 -18.15
N ASP A 161 9.57 13.36 -18.98
CA ASP A 161 8.47 13.47 -19.96
C ASP A 161 7.12 13.02 -19.35
N GLN A 162 7.00 13.07 -18.03
CA GLN A 162 5.87 12.52 -17.30
C GLN A 162 4.60 13.37 -17.55
N THR A 163 3.58 12.74 -18.12
CA THR A 163 2.26 13.37 -18.22
C THR A 163 1.59 13.43 -16.85
N TRP A 164 0.65 14.36 -16.67
CA TRP A 164 -0.13 14.47 -15.43
C TRP A 164 -0.77 13.13 -15.02
N ASP A 165 -1.23 12.34 -16.00
CA ASP A 165 -1.85 11.04 -15.79
C ASP A 165 -0.88 9.97 -15.23
N LEU A 166 0.43 10.15 -15.42
CA LEU A 166 1.46 9.28 -14.86
C LEU A 166 1.89 9.70 -13.45
N LEU A 167 1.67 10.95 -13.05
CA LEU A 167 2.07 11.50 -11.74
C LEU A 167 0.91 11.57 -10.73
N SER A 168 -0.30 11.83 -11.20
CA SER A 168 -1.49 12.05 -10.38
C SER A 168 -2.47 10.88 -10.44
N CYS A 169 -2.82 10.34 -9.27
CA CYS A 169 -3.84 9.30 -9.16
C CYS A 169 -5.25 9.85 -8.85
N MET A 170 -5.46 11.15 -9.03
CA MET A 170 -6.72 11.83 -8.70
C MET A 170 -7.94 11.22 -9.41
N ASP A 171 -7.78 10.91 -10.69
CA ASP A 171 -8.86 10.36 -11.53
C ASP A 171 -8.86 8.83 -11.57
N GLN A 172 -7.92 8.19 -10.87
CA GLN A 172 -7.86 6.74 -10.79
C GLN A 172 -8.89 6.20 -9.80
N LYS A 173 -9.57 5.11 -10.14
CA LYS A 173 -10.35 4.37 -9.13
C LYS A 173 -9.37 3.68 -8.15
N PRO A 174 -9.53 3.80 -6.83
CA PRO A 174 -8.64 3.17 -5.86
C PRO A 174 -8.62 1.64 -5.90
N PHE A 175 -7.48 1.00 -5.67
CA PHE A 175 -7.40 -0.48 -5.55
C PHE A 175 -8.16 -1.03 -4.32
N ASN A 176 -8.06 -0.35 -3.18
CA ASN A 176 -8.51 -0.84 -1.87
C ASN A 176 -9.87 -0.28 -1.42
N LEU A 177 -10.85 -0.21 -2.33
CA LEU A 177 -12.18 0.33 -1.99
C LEU A 177 -12.89 -0.50 -0.90
N PRO A 178 -13.24 0.13 0.24
CA PRO A 178 -14.15 -0.45 1.23
C PRO A 178 -15.44 -0.93 0.57
N LYS A 179 -16.02 -2.04 1.05
CA LYS A 179 -17.18 -2.69 0.40
C LYS A 179 -18.39 -1.75 0.28
N ASP A 180 -18.60 -0.92 1.28
CA ASP A 180 -19.60 0.15 1.37
C ASP A 180 -19.37 1.28 0.37
N LEU A 181 -18.12 1.60 0.04
CA LEU A 181 -17.79 2.65 -0.92
C LEU A 181 -17.77 2.18 -2.38
N ARG A 182 -17.83 0.86 -2.64
CA ARG A 182 -17.89 0.33 -4.02
C ARG A 182 -19.17 0.73 -4.76
N GLN A 183 -20.29 0.80 -4.04
CA GLN A 183 -21.60 1.15 -4.61
C GLN A 183 -21.70 2.59 -5.11
N LEU A 184 -20.79 3.47 -4.66
CA LEU A 184 -20.76 4.88 -5.06
C LEU A 184 -19.92 5.12 -6.33
N LEU A 185 -19.30 4.07 -6.88
CA LEU A 185 -18.33 4.16 -7.98
C LEU A 185 -18.71 3.34 -9.22
N GLU A 186 -19.82 2.61 -9.17
CA GLU A 186 -20.54 1.99 -10.30
C GLU A 186 -21.55 2.96 -10.89
#